data_AF-A0A537XYC6-F1
#
_entry.id   AF-A0A537XYC6-F1
#
_cell.length_a   1.000
_cell.length_b   1.000
_cell.length_c   1.000
_cell.angle_alpha   90.00
_cell.angle_beta   90.00
_cell.angle_gamma   90.00
#
_symmetry.space_group_name_H-M   'P 1'
#
loop_
_entity.id
_entity.type
_entity.pdbx_description
1 polymer ?
#
loop_
_entity_poly.entity_id
_entity_poly.type
_entity_poly.pdbx_seq_one_letter_code
_entity_poly.pdbx_strand_id
1 'polypeptide(L)'
;MSKTASILACGLVASIFSFNAHAFPGSSAPQVAASDIIEVRGFCGLGFHRGPYGACVPNGVPYGYVAPVVVAPYAAPVVAPRVVCPYGYYFYAPYGRCVPTP
;
A
#
# COMPACT_ATOMS: atom_id res chain seq x y z
N MET A 1 98.32 -5.06 11.10
CA MET A 1 97.41 -5.38 9.98
C MET A 1 96.27 -6.35 10.33
N SER A 2 96.30 -7.08 11.45
CA SER A 2 95.27 -8.09 11.78
C SER A 2 93.92 -7.54 12.28
N LYS A 3 93.91 -6.40 12.99
CA LYS A 3 92.68 -5.87 13.62
C LYS A 3 91.66 -5.35 12.59
N THR A 4 92.11 -4.68 11.53
CA THR A 4 91.25 -4.18 10.46
C THR A 4 90.67 -5.32 9.62
N ALA A 5 91.46 -6.38 9.38
CA ALA A 5 91.01 -7.59 8.71
C ALA A 5 89.93 -8.33 9.52
N SER A 6 90.08 -8.42 10.85
CA SER A 6 89.03 -9.00 11.72
C SER A 6 87.72 -8.21 11.71
N ILE A 7 87.79 -6.88 11.71
CA ILE A 7 86.58 -6.03 11.69
C ILE A 7 85.85 -6.20 10.36
N LEU A 8 86.58 -6.19 9.24
CA LEU A 8 86.00 -6.39 7.91
C LEU A 8 85.35 -7.77 7.79
N ALA A 9 86.03 -8.81 8.30
CA ALA A 9 85.52 -10.18 8.29
C ALA A 9 84.22 -10.34 9.11
N CYS A 10 84.15 -9.75 10.31
CA CYS A 10 82.93 -9.80 11.13
C CYS A 10 81.75 -9.08 10.46
N GLY A 11 81.99 -7.93 9.82
CA GLY A 11 80.93 -7.19 9.10
C GLY A 11 80.38 -7.99 7.92
N LEU A 12 81.25 -8.66 7.17
CA LEU A 12 80.86 -9.53 6.06
C LEU A 12 80.03 -10.72 6.55
N VAL A 13 80.46 -11.39 7.63
CA VAL A 13 79.71 -12.51 8.22
C VAL A 13 78.33 -12.09 8.72
N ALA A 14 78.20 -10.92 9.35
CA ALA A 14 76.91 -10.41 9.83
C ALA A 14 75.91 -10.13 8.70
N SER A 15 76.40 -9.71 7.52
CA SER A 15 75.55 -9.41 6.36
C SER A 15 74.93 -10.63 5.66
N ILE A 16 75.43 -11.84 5.95
CA ILE A 16 74.94 -13.08 5.33
C ILE A 16 73.67 -13.59 6.06
N PHE A 17 73.43 -13.15 7.29
CA PHE A 17 72.25 -13.54 8.06
C PHE A 17 71.03 -12.71 7.64
N SER A 18 70.28 -13.24 6.68
CA SER A 18 68.97 -12.71 6.31
C SER A 18 67.89 -13.32 7.22
N PHE A 19 67.22 -12.47 8.00
CA PHE A 19 66.02 -12.89 8.74
C PHE A 19 64.84 -12.92 7.76
N ASN A 20 64.23 -14.09 7.55
CA ASN A 20 63.01 -14.18 6.78
C ASN A 20 61.86 -13.56 7.58
N ALA A 21 61.33 -12.43 7.13
CA ALA A 21 60.09 -11.88 7.68
C ALA A 21 58.91 -12.70 7.15
N HIS A 22 58.38 -13.60 7.97
CA HIS A 22 57.20 -14.36 7.61
C HIS A 22 55.97 -13.50 7.89
N ALA A 23 55.34 -12.97 6.84
CA ALA A 23 53.98 -12.44 6.96
C ALA A 23 53.03 -13.63 7.08
N PHE A 24 52.34 -13.77 8.21
CA PHE A 24 51.23 -14.69 8.29
C PHE A 24 50.14 -14.24 7.30
N PRO A 25 49.48 -15.16 6.58
CA PRO A 25 48.32 -14.79 5.79
C PRO A 25 47.31 -14.11 6.72
N GLY A 26 46.85 -12.92 6.33
CA GLY A 26 45.77 -12.24 7.02
C GLY A 26 44.58 -13.18 7.11
N SER A 27 43.90 -13.21 8.25
CA SER A 27 42.73 -14.06 8.45
C SER A 27 41.73 -13.84 7.31
N SER A 28 41.17 -14.93 6.78
CA SER A 28 40.04 -14.86 5.86
C SER A 28 38.94 -13.99 6.48
N ALA A 29 38.41 -13.03 5.73
CA ALA A 29 37.23 -12.29 6.17
C ALA A 29 36.10 -13.29 6.49
N PRO A 30 35.27 -13.03 7.52
CA PRO A 30 34.08 -13.83 7.76
C PRO A 30 33.27 -13.94 6.47
N GLN A 31 33.07 -15.17 6.00
CA GLN A 31 32.15 -15.43 4.91
C GLN A 31 30.76 -15.04 5.44
N VAL A 32 30.09 -14.07 4.83
CA VAL A 32 28.69 -13.80 5.16
C VAL A 32 27.92 -15.06 4.76
N ALA A 33 27.41 -15.79 5.74
CA ALA A 33 26.58 -16.96 5.50
C ALA A 33 25.43 -16.55 4.57
N ALA A 34 25.14 -17.36 3.55
CA ALA A 34 23.96 -17.18 2.73
C ALA A 34 22.74 -17.12 3.66
N SER A 35 21.92 -16.08 3.50
CA SER A 35 20.73 -15.89 4.33
C SER A 35 19.77 -17.05 4.10
N ASP A 36 19.44 -17.81 5.16
CA ASP A 36 18.37 -18.82 5.14
C ASP A 36 16.96 -18.17 5.03
N ILE A 37 16.88 -16.85 4.90
CA ILE A 37 15.63 -16.12 4.74
C ILE A 37 15.23 -16.11 3.27
N ILE A 38 14.27 -16.96 2.90
CA ILE A 38 13.53 -16.84 1.65
C ILE A 38 12.59 -15.64 1.79
N GLU A 39 12.77 -14.61 0.95
CA GLU A 39 11.86 -13.46 0.95
C GLU A 39 10.46 -13.90 0.49
N VAL A 40 9.56 -14.13 1.45
CA VAL A 40 8.14 -14.32 1.19
C VAL A 40 7.59 -12.97 0.79
N ARG A 41 7.66 -12.67 -0.52
CA ARG A 41 7.05 -11.55 -1.26
C ARG A 41 6.83 -10.29 -0.39
N GLY A 42 7.61 -9.23 -0.60
CA GLY A 42 7.64 -8.01 0.24
C GLY A 42 6.30 -7.36 0.62
N PHE A 43 6.27 -6.46 1.58
CA PHE A 43 5.03 -5.82 2.05
C PHE A 43 4.35 -4.97 0.96
N CYS A 44 3.02 -5.04 0.81
CA CYS A 44 2.27 -4.28 -0.21
C CYS A 44 2.04 -2.80 0.12
N GLY A 45 2.31 -2.37 1.36
CA GLY A 45 1.97 -1.03 1.83
C GLY A 45 0.65 -0.99 2.61
N LEU A 46 0.49 0.04 3.43
CA LEU A 46 -0.75 0.31 4.16
C LEU A 46 -1.87 0.63 3.17
N GLY A 47 -3.04 0.00 3.33
CA GLY A 47 -4.18 0.21 2.44
C GLY A 47 -4.20 -0.67 1.18
N PHE A 48 -3.26 -1.61 1.05
CA PHE A 48 -3.17 -2.53 -0.08
C PHE A 48 -3.03 -3.97 0.40
N HIS A 49 -3.55 -4.92 -0.38
CA HIS A 49 -3.38 -6.36 -0.15
C HIS A 49 -2.93 -7.06 -1.43
N ARG A 50 -2.47 -8.31 -1.32
CA ARG A 50 -2.13 -9.12 -2.50
C ARG A 50 -3.40 -9.66 -3.14
N GLY A 51 -3.59 -9.34 -4.42
CA GLY A 51 -4.63 -9.93 -5.24
C GLY A 51 -4.29 -11.36 -5.68
N PRO A 52 -5.24 -12.07 -6.30
CA PRO A 52 -5.06 -13.47 -6.73
C PRO A 52 -3.91 -13.68 -7.73
N TYR A 53 -3.60 -12.67 -8.53
CA TYR A 53 -2.51 -12.69 -9.51
C TYR A 53 -1.16 -12.22 -8.93
N GLY A 54 -1.09 -12.02 -7.60
CA GLY A 54 0.15 -11.66 -6.90
C GLY A 54 0.51 -10.17 -6.92
N ALA A 55 -0.23 -9.33 -7.66
CA ALA A 55 -0.09 -7.88 -7.63
C ALA A 55 -0.64 -7.29 -6.32
N CYS A 56 -0.08 -6.17 -5.87
CA CYS A 56 -0.65 -5.38 -4.77
C CYS A 56 -1.82 -4.56 -5.30
N VAL A 57 -3.01 -4.75 -4.72
CA VAL A 57 -4.24 -4.06 -5.10
C VAL A 57 -4.79 -3.24 -3.93
N PRO A 58 -5.48 -2.11 -4.19
CA PRO A 58 -6.09 -1.32 -3.12
C PRO A 58 -7.07 -2.16 -2.29
N ASN A 59 -7.11 -1.91 -0.98
CA ASN A 59 -8.19 -2.39 -0.16
C ASN A 59 -9.50 -1.78 -0.67
N GLY A 60 -10.52 -2.61 -0.86
CA GLY A 60 -11.83 -2.13 -1.26
C GLY A 60 -12.34 -1.09 -0.26
N VAL A 61 -13.20 -0.18 -0.73
CA VAL A 61 -13.96 0.68 0.19
C VAL A 61 -14.69 -0.21 1.19
N PRO A 62 -14.74 0.16 2.48
CA PRO A 62 -15.56 -0.57 3.45
C PRO A 62 -16.95 -0.75 2.84
N TYR A 63 -17.42 -1.99 2.74
CA TYR A 63 -18.80 -2.30 2.36
C TYR A 63 -19.72 -1.61 3.38
N GLY A 64 -20.11 -0.37 3.10
CA GLY A 64 -20.66 0.52 4.12
C GLY A 64 -21.06 1.91 3.63
N TYR A 65 -20.78 2.27 2.38
CA TYR A 65 -21.50 3.36 1.73
C TYR A 65 -22.89 2.87 1.31
N VAL A 66 -23.74 2.62 2.31
CA VAL A 66 -25.19 2.68 2.10
C VAL A 66 -25.47 4.16 1.88
N ALA A 67 -25.84 4.55 0.66
CA ALA A 67 -26.36 5.88 0.42
C ALA A 67 -27.50 6.13 1.43
N PRO A 68 -27.52 7.27 2.14
CA PRO A 68 -28.58 7.53 3.11
C PRO A 68 -29.94 7.38 2.42
N VAL A 69 -30.76 6.46 2.92
CA VAL A 69 -32.14 6.29 2.46
C VAL A 69 -32.89 7.56 2.88
N VAL A 70 -33.07 8.47 1.94
CA VAL A 70 -33.92 9.64 2.13
C VAL A 70 -35.36 9.14 2.13
N VAL A 71 -35.92 8.93 3.33
CA VAL A 71 -37.35 8.70 3.47
C VAL A 71 -38.04 10.03 3.18
N ALA A 72 -38.60 10.16 1.97
CA ALA A 72 -39.46 11.29 1.67
C ALA A 72 -40.61 11.29 2.68
N PRO A 73 -40.93 12.43 3.33
CA PRO A 73 -42.09 12.49 4.20
C PRO A 73 -43.34 12.11 3.40
N TYR A 74 -44.21 11.29 3.99
CA TYR A 74 -45.49 10.96 3.41
C TYR A 74 -46.23 12.25 3.07
N ALA A 75 -46.44 12.51 1.78
CA ALA A 75 -47.34 13.57 1.35
C ALA A 75 -48.74 13.14 1.79
N ALA A 76 -49.29 13.82 2.80
CA ALA A 76 -50.67 13.59 3.20
C ALA A 76 -51.58 13.79 1.96
N PRO A 77 -52.50 12.87 1.68
CA PRO A 77 -53.44 13.07 0.58
C PRO A 77 -54.26 14.32 0.89
N VAL A 78 -54.06 15.37 0.09
CA VAL A 78 -54.91 16.56 0.11
C VAL A 78 -56.30 16.09 -0.31
N VAL A 79 -57.22 16.04 0.65
CA VAL A 79 -58.63 15.79 0.37
C VAL A 79 -59.14 17.00 -0.40
N ALA A 80 -59.23 16.89 -1.72
CA ALA A 80 -59.85 17.92 -2.54
C ALA A 80 -61.31 18.08 -2.07
N PRO A 81 -61.81 19.31 -1.90
CA PRO A 81 -63.19 19.53 -1.55
C PRO A 81 -64.09 18.87 -2.61
N ARG A 82 -65.12 18.14 -2.14
CA ARG A 82 -66.12 17.54 -3.02
C ARG A 82 -66.79 18.65 -3.84
N VAL A 83 -66.65 18.60 -5.16
CA VAL A 83 -67.32 19.55 -6.04
C VAL A 83 -68.78 19.12 -6.18
N VAL A 84 -69.71 19.93 -5.66
CA VAL A 84 -71.16 19.68 -5.73
C VAL A 84 -71.75 20.58 -6.81
N CYS A 85 -72.41 19.99 -7.80
CA CYS A 85 -73.13 20.72 -8.84
C CYS A 85 -74.63 20.82 -8.52
N PRO A 86 -75.32 21.87 -9.02
CA PRO A 86 -76.78 21.95 -8.96
C PRO A 86 -77.47 20.79 -9.69
N TYR A 87 -78.75 20.57 -9.39
CA TYR A 87 -79.54 19.54 -10.07
C TYR A 87 -79.59 19.78 -11.59
N GLY A 88 -79.35 18.73 -12.37
CA GLY A 88 -79.25 18.80 -13.84
C GLY A 88 -77.87 19.20 -14.38
N TYR A 89 -76.85 19.27 -13.52
CA TYR A 89 -75.47 19.57 -13.92
C TYR A 89 -74.50 18.51 -13.37
N TYR A 90 -73.45 18.19 -14.13
CA TYR A 90 -72.35 17.34 -13.68
C TYR A 90 -71.00 18.08 -13.73
N PHE A 91 -70.08 17.71 -12.84
CA PHE A 91 -68.75 18.33 -12.83
C PHE A 91 -67.90 17.75 -13.96
N TYR A 92 -67.45 18.61 -14.86
CA TYR A 92 -66.56 18.23 -15.95
C TYR A 92 -65.12 18.64 -15.61
N ALA A 93 -64.35 17.68 -15.09
CA ALA A 93 -62.97 17.89 -14.63
C ALA A 93 -62.07 18.63 -15.64
N PRO A 94 -62.14 18.37 -16.96
CA PRO A 94 -61.30 19.08 -17.93
C PRO A 94 -61.56 20.60 -18.01
N TYR A 95 -62.78 21.05 -17.73
CA TYR A 95 -63.12 22.48 -17.72
C TYR A 95 -63.18 23.08 -16.31
N GLY A 96 -63.01 22.26 -15.27
CA GLY A 96 -63.10 22.69 -13.88
C GLY A 96 -64.44 23.33 -13.50
N ARG A 97 -65.54 23.00 -14.21
CA ARG A 97 -66.86 23.60 -13.99
C ARG A 97 -68.00 22.59 -14.12
N CYS A 98 -69.16 22.96 -13.55
CA CYS A 98 -70.41 22.25 -13.77
C CYS A 98 -70.96 22.57 -15.17
N VAL A 99 -71.38 21.53 -15.90
CA VAL A 99 -72.00 21.65 -17.22
C VAL A 99 -73.35 20.90 -17.24
N PRO A 100 -74.32 21.28 -18.08
CA PRO A 100 -75.60 20.59 -18.15
C PRO A 100 -75.44 19.11 -18.49
N THR A 101 -76.23 18.24 -17.87
CA THR A 101 -76.35 16.85 -18.30
C THR A 101 -76.99 16.79 -19.70
N PRO A 102 -76.47 15.97 -20.62
CA PRO A 102 -77.06 15.79 -21.96
C PRO A 102 -78.47 15.19 -21.91
#